data_AF-A0A3P7N010-F1
#
_entry.id   AF-A0A3P7N010-F1
#
_cell.length_a   1.000
_cell.length_b   1.000
_cell.length_c   1.000
_cell.angle_alpha   90.00
_cell.angle_beta   90.00
_cell.angle_gamma   90.00
#
_symmetry.space_group_name_H-M   'P 1'
#
loop_
_entity.id
_entity.type
_entity.pdbx_description
1 polymer ?
#
loop_
_entity_poly.entity_id
_entity_poly.type
_entity_poly.pdbx_seq_one_letter_code
_entity_poly.pdbx_strand_id
1 'polypeptide(L)' 'MYVAGFYYNNGNYRGFGDSKIIPGVDMKKIDALMRSSEAAKVSPSFLRTWEIVQPVMGTLE' A
#
# COMPACT_ATOMS: atom_id res chain seq x y z
N MET A 1 -8.63 -3.49 6.61
CA MET A 1 -9.19 -2.13 6.66
C MET A 1 -8.49 -1.13 5.73
N TYR A 2 -7.15 -1.07 5.65
CA TYR A 2 -6.43 -0.10 4.81
C TYR A 2 -6.92 -0.05 3.35
N VAL A 3 -6.98 -1.19 2.66
CA VAL A 3 -7.39 -1.27 1.25
C VAL A 3 -8.82 -0.75 1.02
N ALA A 4 -9.76 -1.08 1.91
CA ALA A 4 -11.13 -0.57 1.83
C ALA A 4 -11.18 0.95 1.98
N GLY A 5 -10.40 1.51 2.91
CA GLY A 5 -10.26 2.96 3.06
C GLY A 5 -9.62 3.63 1.85
N PHE A 6 -8.59 3.01 1.26
CA PHE A 6 -7.95 3.50 0.05
C PHE A 6 -8.95 3.60 -1.12
N TYR A 7 -9.71 2.54 -1.37
CA TYR A 7 -10.72 2.55 -2.44
C TYR A 7 -11.87 3.50 -2.16
N TYR A 8 -12.36 3.59 -0.93
CA TYR A 8 -13.42 4.54 -0.56
C TYR A 8 -13.01 6.00 -0.83
N ASN A 9 -11.75 6.36 -0.56
CA ASN A 9 -11.26 7.72 -0.75
C ASN A 9 -10.63 7.98 -2.13
N ASN A 10 -10.59 6.99 -3.03
CA ASN A 10 -9.83 7.06 -4.29
C ASN A 10 -8.35 7.43 -4.10
N GLY A 11 -7.75 7.01 -2.99
CA GLY A 11 -6.38 7.37 -2.63
C GLY A 11 -6.09 7.12 -1.15
N ASN A 12 -4.85 7.38 -0.74
CA ASN A 12 -4.40 7.23 0.65
C ASN A 12 -4.56 8.52 1.48
N TYR A 13 -5.43 9.44 1.07
CA TYR A 13 -5.83 10.61 1.85
C TYR A 13 -7.34 10.57 2.04
N ARG A 14 -7.82 10.91 3.23
CA ARG A 14 -9.26 10.96 3.49
C ARG A 14 -9.88 12.11 2.71
N GLY A 15 -10.95 11.85 1.95
CA GLY A 15 -11.68 12.89 1.24
C GLY A 15 -12.36 13.90 2.17
N PHE A 16 -12.61 13.51 3.44
CA PHE A 16 -13.00 14.44 4.50
C PHE A 16 -11.87 14.58 5.51
N GLY A 17 -11.30 15.77 5.60
CA GLY A 17 -10.25 16.13 6.57
C GLY A 17 -8.82 15.89 6.09
N ASP A 18 -8.60 15.66 4.79
CA ASP A 18 -7.31 15.71 4.07
C ASP A 18 -6.11 15.10 4.81
N SER A 19 -6.37 14.03 5.55
CA SER A 19 -5.38 13.36 6.38
C SER A 19 -4.95 12.06 5.74
N LYS A 20 -3.64 11.79 5.80
CA LYS A 20 -3.05 10.58 5.25
C LYS A 20 -3.55 9.34 6.00
N ILE A 21 -3.83 8.29 5.25
CA ILE A 21 -4.19 6.97 5.74
C ILE A 21 -2.94 6.11 5.61
N ILE A 22 -2.50 5.51 6.71
CA ILE A 22 -1.38 4.56 6.73
C ILE A 22 -1.88 3.17 7.14
N PRO A 23 -1.23 2.08 6.68
CA PRO A 23 -1.57 0.74 7.13
C PRO A 23 -1.35 0.58 8.64
N GLY A 24 -2.30 -0.05 9.34
CA GLY A 24 -2.20 -0.34 10.78
C GLY A 24 -1.34 -1.57 11.12
N VAL A 25 -0.40 -1.94 10.24
CA VAL A 25 0.49 -3.10 10.41
C VAL A 25 1.90 -2.73 9.95
N ASP A 26 2.90 -3.45 10.46
CA ASP A 26 4.30 -3.24 10.09
C ASP A 26 4.53 -3.39 8.57
N MET A 27 5.16 -2.38 7.97
CA MET A 27 5.51 -2.36 6.55
C MET A 27 6.39 -3.54 6.13
N LYS A 28 7.25 -4.06 7.01
CA LYS A 28 8.05 -5.26 6.71
C LYS A 28 7.18 -6.49 6.47
N LYS A 29 6.07 -6.62 7.18
CA LYS A 29 5.11 -7.72 6.99
C LYS A 29 4.34 -7.57 5.69
N ILE A 30 4.00 -6.33 5.31
CA ILE A 30 3.37 -6.04 4.02
C ILE A 30 4.34 -6.36 2.87
N ASP A 31 5.61 -5.94 2.95
CA ASP A 31 6.62 -6.24 1.93
C ASP A 31 6.80 -7.76 1.74
N ALA A 32 6.94 -8.50 2.83
CA ALA A 32 7.00 -9.96 2.77
C ALA A 32 5.76 -10.58 2.11
N LEU A 33 4.56 -10.07 2.45
CA LEU A 33 3.30 -10.52 1.84
C LEU A 33 3.29 -10.24 0.33
N MET A 34 3.64 -9.03 -0.11
CA MET A 34 3.67 -8.65 -1.52
C MET A 34 4.62 -9.57 -2.30
N ARG A 35 5.83 -9.78 -1.81
CA ARG A 35 6.85 -10.63 -2.47
C ARG A 35 6.48 -12.10 -2.53
N SER A 36 5.76 -12.61 -1.53
CA SER A 36 5.29 -14.01 -1.48
C SER A 36 4.02 -14.28 -2.31
N SER A 37 3.32 -13.23 -2.71
CA SER A 37 2.02 -13.35 -3.37
C SER A 37 2.11 -14.02 -4.74
N GLU A 38 1.02 -14.66 -5.17
CA GLU A 38 0.95 -15.23 -6.52
C GLU A 38 1.09 -14.14 -7.59
N ALA A 39 0.58 -12.93 -7.32
CA ALA A 39 0.71 -11.78 -8.20
C ALA A 39 2.18 -11.45 -8.52
N ALA A 40 3.08 -11.58 -7.54
CA ALA A 40 4.51 -11.37 -7.74
C ALA A 40 5.16 -12.41 -8.67
N LYS A 41 4.61 -13.63 -8.75
CA LYS A 41 5.11 -14.69 -9.65
C LYS A 41 4.64 -14.52 -11.09
N VAL A 42 3.38 -14.13 -11.26
CA VAL A 42 2.72 -14.08 -12.58
C VAL A 42 2.85 -12.72 -13.27
N SER A 43 3.18 -11.66 -12.53
CA SER A 43 3.22 -10.30 -13.07
C SER A 43 4.50 -9.57 -12.65
N PRO A 44 5.49 -9.42 -13.55
CA PRO A 44 6.70 -8.67 -13.26
C PRO A 44 6.44 -7.19 -12.92
N SER A 45 5.39 -6.59 -13.48
CA SER A 45 5.03 -5.19 -13.20
C SER A 45 4.47 -4.99 -11.79
N PHE A 46 3.97 -6.05 -11.13
CA PHE A 46 3.47 -6.00 -9.77
C PHE A 46 4.56 -5.57 -8.78
N LEU A 47 5.71 -6.25 -8.79
CA LEU A 47 6.82 -5.92 -7.89
C LEU A 47 7.43 -4.55 -8.21
N ARG A 48 7.50 -4.19 -9.49
CA ARG A 48 7.93 -2.84 -9.90
C ARG A 48 7.02 -1.75 -9.32
N THR A 49 5.71 -1.96 -9.34
CA THR A 49 4.75 -1.03 -8.75
C THR A 49 4.93 -0.95 -7.25
N TRP A 50 5.14 -2.09 -6.60
CA TRP A 50 5.40 -2.16 -5.16
C TRP A 50 6.66 -1.39 -4.76
N GLU A 51 7.77 -1.54 -5.48
CA GLU A 51 9.02 -0.83 -5.22
C GLU A 51 8.88 0.70 -5.28
N ILE A 52 7.99 1.20 -6.16
CA ILE A 52 7.71 2.63 -6.30
C ILE A 52 6.84 3.14 -5.15
N VAL A 53 5.84 2.36 -4.73
CA VAL A 53 4.80 2.82 -3.77
C VAL A 53 5.17 2.55 -2.31
N GLN A 54 5.91 1.48 -2.02
CA GLN A 54 6.30 1.10 -0.67
C GLN A 54 6.92 2.25 0.16
N PRO A 55 7.83 3.09 -0.40
CA PRO A 55 8.46 4.17 0.36
C PRO A 55 7.47 5.23 0.88
N VAL A 56 6.37 5.46 0.15
CA VAL A 56 5.40 6.53 0.46
C VAL A 56 4.14 6.03 1.17
N MET A 57 3.86 4.72 1.12
CA MET A 57 2.65 4.11 1.68
C MET A 57 2.59 4.23 3.22
N GLY A 58 3.71 4.01 3.91
CA GLY A 58 3.76 3.92 5.37
C GLY A 58 4.38 5.13 6.09
N THR A 59 4.88 6.13 5.35
CA THR A 59 5.52 7.32 5.94
C THR A 59 4.51 8.41 6.29
N LEU A 60 4.80 9.21 7.32
CA LEU A 60 4.06 10.42 7.69
C LEU A 60 4.84 11.71 7.36
N GLU A 61 6.06 11.57 6.83
CA GLU A 61 6.84 12.67 6.27
C GLU A 61 6.23 13.18 4.95
#